data_AF-A0A2V9A0S6-F1
#
_entry.id   AF-A0A2V9A0S6-F1
#
_cell.length_a   1.000
_cell.length_b   1.000
_cell.length_c   1.000
_cell.angle_alpha   90.00
_cell.angle_beta   90.00
_cell.angle_gamma   90.00
#
_symmetry.space_group_name_H-M   'P 1'
#
loop_
_entity.id
_entity.type
_entity.pdbx_description
1 polymer ?
#
loop_
_entity_poly.entity_id
_entity_poly.type
_entity_poly.pdbx_seq_one_letter_code
_entity_poly.pdbx_strand_id
1 'polypeptide(L)'
;MPKDTKVEGKAKESIARYEATPAQKLLAELALKFSKKKPNTKDIEKISQELLGVLQPQVTLALAGQVYAYFLRPSDLVVSEDPLLLRKHHYFNFDWEMGRKQLLTGSSFNQNSKNAGSYFLGGFAQFAPAAGAAASVGWKTGGRAGKESIAQEIAAIRSAAWDRLDESDQRLASLRITVAREWIYMSASQGEAFRALGEDTMGVLSLSRRADLLNGIEIRDWKRVWESVTLPDLFLLGGKYLDRFKTDLWNSPVTIALRSIAAVNDGSRLNILGPIPYHSLGCQHPHLVADAPYEEYALRMFPEELAERSAEFKLFLAFEADSLGVEPSALSDIAETLASRAFRSIQMTDSKDWRSLVAGFAGITPKDIRQALEQ
;
A
#
# COMPACT_ATOMS: atom_id res chain seq x y z
N MET A 1 5.03 32.90 -7.31
CA MET A 1 3.90 32.04 -7.77
C MET A 1 3.77 32.16 -9.27
N PRO A 2 3.33 31.12 -10.01
CA PRO A 2 2.96 31.25 -11.42
C PRO A 2 1.88 32.31 -11.60
N LYS A 3 1.88 33.01 -12.76
CA LYS A 3 1.03 34.20 -12.98
C LYS A 3 -0.47 33.90 -12.99
N ASP A 4 -0.87 32.66 -13.30
CA ASP A 4 -2.28 32.28 -13.49
C ASP A 4 -2.91 31.55 -12.29
N THR A 5 -2.15 31.31 -11.21
CA THR A 5 -2.65 30.58 -10.03
C THR A 5 -3.52 31.48 -9.15
N LYS A 6 -4.84 31.26 -9.16
CA LYS A 6 -5.78 31.94 -8.25
C LYS A 6 -5.76 31.27 -6.87
N VAL A 7 -5.13 31.90 -5.89
CA VAL A 7 -5.13 31.45 -4.49
C VAL A 7 -5.50 32.63 -3.59
N GLU A 8 -6.44 32.43 -2.69
CA GLU A 8 -7.01 33.47 -1.83
C GLU A 8 -6.93 33.08 -0.34
N GLY A 9 -7.08 34.08 0.54
CA GLY A 9 -7.15 33.89 1.99
C GLY A 9 -5.94 33.15 2.60
N LYS A 10 -6.23 32.26 3.57
CA LYS A 10 -5.22 31.51 4.34
C LYS A 10 -4.33 30.61 3.48
N ALA A 11 -4.82 30.15 2.33
CA ALA A 11 -4.02 29.33 1.41
C ALA A 11 -2.90 30.16 0.75
N LYS A 12 -3.19 31.41 0.35
CA LYS A 12 -2.18 32.32 -0.21
C LYS A 12 -1.12 32.66 0.83
N GLU A 13 -1.55 32.96 2.05
CA GLU A 13 -0.63 33.22 3.17
C GLU A 13 0.26 32.01 3.45
N SER A 14 -0.30 30.80 3.44
CA SER A 14 0.45 29.57 3.68
C SER A 14 1.52 29.32 2.61
N ILE A 15 1.21 29.56 1.33
CA ILE A 15 2.20 29.43 0.24
C ILE A 15 3.29 30.52 0.33
N ALA A 16 2.92 31.75 0.69
CA ALA A 16 3.85 32.87 0.78
C ALA A 16 4.85 32.71 1.94
N ARG A 17 4.50 31.99 3.01
CA ARG A 17 5.39 31.72 4.16
C ARG A 17 6.69 30.99 3.79
N TYR A 18 6.73 30.32 2.64
CA TYR A 18 7.92 29.61 2.16
C TYR A 18 8.94 30.50 1.41
N GLU A 19 8.72 31.81 1.31
CA GLU A 19 9.69 32.73 0.71
C GLU A 19 10.97 32.85 1.56
N ALA A 20 12.14 32.77 0.92
CA ALA A 20 13.43 32.79 1.62
C ALA A 20 13.93 34.20 1.98
N THR A 21 13.37 35.23 1.34
CA THR A 21 13.82 36.63 1.48
C THR A 21 13.78 37.14 2.92
N PRO A 22 12.73 36.88 3.74
CA PRO A 22 12.71 37.32 5.13
C PRO A 22 13.81 36.66 5.97
N ALA A 23 14.11 35.37 5.75
CA ALA A 23 15.16 34.65 6.47
C ALA A 23 16.55 35.23 6.16
N GLN A 24 16.82 35.53 4.90
CA GLN A 24 18.08 36.14 4.45
C GLN A 24 18.32 37.50 5.10
N LYS A 25 17.27 38.33 5.23
CA LYS A 25 17.36 39.64 5.89
C LYS A 25 17.69 39.50 7.38
N LEU A 26 17.02 38.60 8.09
CA LEU A 26 17.26 38.37 9.52
C LEU A 26 18.66 37.78 9.78
N LEU A 27 19.14 36.88 8.90
CA LEU A 27 20.51 36.36 8.97
C LEU A 27 21.56 37.46 8.79
N ALA A 28 21.36 38.36 7.82
CA ALA A 28 22.26 39.49 7.61
C ALA A 28 22.27 40.45 8.81
N GLU A 29 21.09 40.73 9.40
CA GLU A 29 20.98 41.55 10.60
C GLU A 29 21.66 40.90 11.81
N LEU A 30 21.47 39.59 12.00
CA LEU A 30 22.11 38.83 13.06
C LEU A 30 23.65 38.88 12.94
N ALA A 31 24.18 38.66 11.73
CA ALA A 31 25.62 38.77 11.45
C ALA A 31 26.19 40.16 11.77
N LEU A 32 25.45 41.22 11.41
CA LEU A 32 25.82 42.61 11.74
C LEU A 32 25.79 42.91 13.25
N LYS A 33 24.92 42.25 14.02
CA LYS A 33 24.85 42.43 15.48
C LYS A 33 25.99 41.69 16.18
N PHE A 34 26.37 40.51 15.70
CA PHE A 34 27.51 39.74 16.22
C PHE A 34 28.87 40.40 15.93
N SER A 35 29.00 41.14 14.83
CA SER A 35 30.26 41.80 14.47
C SER A 35 30.60 43.05 15.31
N LYS A 36 29.70 43.47 16.22
CA LYS A 36 29.93 44.62 17.10
C LYS A 36 30.90 44.29 18.23
N LYS A 37 31.76 45.25 18.60
CA LYS A 37 32.79 45.13 19.65
C LYS A 37 32.26 44.74 21.04
N LYS A 38 31.00 45.09 21.35
CA LYS A 38 30.23 44.64 22.52
C LYS A 38 28.80 44.31 22.06
N PRO A 39 28.51 43.06 21.70
CA PRO A 39 27.19 42.66 21.20
C PRO A 39 26.14 42.77 22.31
N ASN A 40 24.93 43.26 21.97
CA ASN A 40 23.79 43.24 22.89
C ASN A 40 23.14 41.84 22.83
N THR A 41 23.28 41.07 23.90
CA THR A 41 22.77 39.70 23.98
C THR A 41 21.25 39.62 23.85
N LYS A 42 20.50 40.57 24.39
CA LYS A 42 19.03 40.60 24.28
C LYS A 42 18.54 40.82 22.84
N ASP A 43 19.23 41.69 22.09
CA ASP A 43 18.91 41.92 20.68
C ASP A 43 19.19 40.67 19.85
N ILE A 44 20.31 39.98 20.14
CA ILE A 44 20.69 38.74 19.46
C ILE A 44 19.67 37.65 19.74
N GLU A 45 19.26 37.47 21.00
CA GLU A 45 18.23 36.49 21.38
C GLU A 45 16.91 36.75 20.67
N LYS A 46 16.47 38.02 20.60
CA LYS A 46 15.25 38.40 19.89
C LYS A 46 15.32 38.09 18.40
N ILE A 47 16.37 38.52 17.70
CA ILE A 47 16.54 38.25 16.26
C ILE A 47 16.68 36.74 16.02
N SER A 48 17.31 36.00 16.93
CA SER A 48 17.41 34.53 16.84
C SER A 48 16.03 33.86 16.94
N GLN A 49 15.17 34.32 17.85
CA GLN A 49 13.79 33.83 17.94
C GLN A 49 12.96 34.15 16.70
N GLU A 50 13.08 35.37 16.17
CA GLU A 50 12.43 35.78 14.93
C GLU A 50 12.91 34.94 13.74
N LEU A 51 14.22 34.69 13.65
CA LEU A 51 14.82 33.84 12.62
C LEU A 51 14.30 32.41 12.71
N LEU A 52 14.19 31.82 13.91
CA LEU A 52 13.60 30.49 14.08
C LEU A 52 12.15 30.43 13.58
N GLY A 53 11.34 31.47 13.87
CA GLY A 53 9.96 31.56 13.38
C GLY A 53 9.89 31.66 11.85
N VAL A 54 10.80 32.41 11.23
CA VAL A 54 10.87 32.56 9.77
C VAL A 54 11.47 31.34 9.07
N LEU A 55 12.34 30.57 9.73
CA LEU A 55 12.91 29.33 9.19
C LEU A 55 11.94 28.15 9.29
N GLN A 56 10.99 28.19 10.22
CA GLN A 56 10.06 27.08 10.47
C GLN A 56 9.37 26.56 9.18
N PRO A 57 8.79 27.39 8.29
CA PRO A 57 8.18 26.90 7.06
C PRO A 57 9.17 26.15 6.15
N GLN A 58 10.41 26.60 6.06
CA GLN A 58 11.45 26.08 5.17
C GLN A 58 11.96 24.75 5.69
N VAL A 59 12.12 24.63 7.02
CA VAL A 59 12.43 23.36 7.69
C VAL A 59 11.28 22.37 7.50
N THR A 60 10.03 22.79 7.70
CA THR A 60 8.84 21.96 7.46
C THR A 60 8.79 21.49 6.02
N LEU A 61 9.05 22.37 5.05
CA LEU A 61 9.07 22.03 3.63
C LEU A 61 10.17 21.00 3.31
N ALA A 62 11.37 21.17 3.86
CA ALA A 62 12.48 20.25 3.65
C ALA A 62 12.19 18.85 4.21
N LEU A 63 11.60 18.77 5.41
CA LEU A 63 11.20 17.50 6.03
C LEU A 63 10.03 16.84 5.28
N ALA A 64 8.99 17.61 4.95
CA ALA A 64 7.86 17.12 4.16
C ALA A 64 8.32 16.62 2.77
N GLY A 65 9.31 17.29 2.17
CA GLY A 65 9.89 16.89 0.89
C GLY A 65 10.44 15.47 0.89
N GLN A 66 11.04 15.02 2.00
CA GLN A 66 11.52 13.64 2.13
C GLN A 66 10.37 12.64 2.13
N VAL A 67 9.28 12.94 2.85
CA VAL A 67 8.08 12.10 2.88
C VAL A 67 7.44 12.02 1.48
N TYR A 68 7.31 13.16 0.80
CA TYR A 68 6.81 13.19 -0.58
C TYR A 68 7.69 12.38 -1.52
N ALA A 69 9.02 12.51 -1.43
CA ALA A 69 9.95 11.78 -2.27
C ALA A 69 9.90 10.26 -2.04
N TYR A 70 9.59 9.83 -0.82
CA TYR A 70 9.42 8.41 -0.51
C TYR A 70 8.16 7.82 -1.18
N PHE A 71 7.02 8.50 -1.06
CA PHE A 71 5.72 7.96 -1.52
C PHE A 71 5.29 8.36 -2.93
N LEU A 72 5.82 9.44 -3.49
CA LEU A 72 5.47 9.92 -4.82
C LEU A 72 6.61 9.68 -5.80
N ARG A 73 6.27 9.61 -7.09
CA ARG A 73 7.23 9.47 -8.19
C ARG A 73 7.24 10.74 -9.03
N PRO A 74 8.37 11.13 -9.64
CA PRO A 74 8.41 12.26 -10.57
C PRO A 74 7.47 12.09 -11.78
N SER A 75 7.14 10.85 -12.13
CA SER A 75 6.19 10.48 -13.18
C SER A 75 4.72 10.57 -12.78
N ASP A 76 4.40 10.76 -11.49
CA ASP A 76 3.03 10.97 -11.04
C ASP A 76 2.52 12.30 -11.62
N LEU A 77 1.37 12.26 -12.29
CA LEU A 77 0.79 13.44 -12.97
C LEU A 77 0.69 14.66 -12.05
N VAL A 78 0.31 14.43 -10.79
CA VAL A 78 0.19 15.50 -9.79
C VAL A 78 1.53 16.11 -9.41
N VAL A 79 2.64 15.37 -9.50
CA VAL A 79 3.99 15.86 -9.20
C VAL A 79 4.57 16.58 -10.40
N SER A 80 4.37 16.04 -11.61
CA SER A 80 4.92 16.62 -12.84
C SER A 80 4.25 17.94 -13.23
N GLU A 81 2.93 18.05 -13.02
CA GLU A 81 2.15 19.20 -13.48
C GLU A 81 2.04 20.34 -12.45
N ASP A 82 2.36 20.07 -11.18
CA ASP A 82 2.13 21.03 -10.08
C ASP A 82 3.41 21.31 -9.28
N PRO A 83 4.20 22.33 -9.66
CA PRO A 83 5.43 22.69 -8.97
C PRO A 83 5.20 23.25 -7.55
N LEU A 84 3.95 23.53 -7.18
CA LEU A 84 3.59 24.03 -5.84
C LEU A 84 2.96 22.95 -4.96
N LEU A 85 2.82 21.71 -5.42
CA LEU A 85 2.12 20.64 -4.70
C LEU A 85 2.53 20.51 -3.23
N LEU A 86 3.83 20.51 -2.97
CA LEU A 86 4.38 20.43 -1.61
C LEU A 86 4.04 21.66 -0.75
N ARG A 87 4.07 22.86 -1.34
CA ARG A 87 3.76 24.13 -0.64
C ARG A 87 2.27 24.31 -0.38
N LYS A 88 1.43 23.59 -1.13
CA LYS A 88 -0.03 23.56 -0.97
C LYS A 88 -0.51 22.55 0.06
N HIS A 89 0.39 21.84 0.75
CA HIS A 89 0.00 20.92 1.80
C HIS A 89 -0.76 21.65 2.92
N HIS A 90 -1.95 21.16 3.24
CA HIS A 90 -2.81 21.68 4.29
C HIS A 90 -2.73 20.78 5.52
N TYR A 91 -1.96 21.17 6.53
CA TYR A 91 -1.89 20.40 7.79
C TYR A 91 -3.18 20.45 8.60
N PHE A 92 -4.03 21.44 8.32
CA PHE A 92 -5.34 21.63 8.94
C PHE A 92 -6.36 21.91 7.84
N ASN A 93 -7.59 21.44 8.03
CA ASN A 93 -8.66 21.78 7.10
C ASN A 93 -9.13 23.22 7.39
N PHE A 94 -9.07 24.07 6.38
CA PHE A 94 -9.39 25.49 6.51
C PHE A 94 -10.88 25.80 6.31
N ASP A 95 -11.68 24.84 5.82
CA ASP A 95 -13.08 25.00 5.41
C ASP A 95 -14.10 24.59 6.51
N TRP A 96 -13.68 24.56 7.79
CA TRP A 96 -14.56 24.21 8.90
C TRP A 96 -15.62 25.30 9.18
N GLU A 97 -16.75 25.24 8.48
CA GLU A 97 -17.91 26.08 8.78
C GLU A 97 -18.68 25.67 10.05
N MET A 98 -18.43 24.49 10.64
CA MET A 98 -19.17 24.05 11.85
C MET A 98 -18.31 23.38 12.92
N GLY A 99 -17.82 24.17 13.87
CA GLY A 99 -17.77 23.86 15.32
C GLY A 99 -16.89 22.72 15.86
N ARG A 100 -16.44 21.75 15.05
CA ARG A 100 -15.57 20.65 15.52
C ARG A 100 -14.17 20.80 14.93
N LYS A 101 -13.28 21.41 15.70
CA LYS A 101 -11.83 21.30 15.47
C LYS A 101 -11.42 19.85 15.73
N GLN A 102 -11.41 19.00 14.70
CA GLN A 102 -10.59 17.79 14.77
C GLN A 102 -9.14 18.27 14.84
N LEU A 103 -8.52 18.13 16.02
CA LEU A 103 -7.13 18.52 16.26
C LEU A 103 -6.15 17.73 15.38
N LEU A 104 -6.57 16.57 14.88
CA LEU A 104 -5.82 15.68 14.01
C LEU A 104 -6.73 15.25 12.85
N THR A 105 -6.46 15.76 11.65
CA THR A 105 -7.15 15.35 10.43
C THR A 105 -6.37 14.22 9.76
N GLY A 106 -7.08 13.18 9.33
CA GLY A 106 -6.49 12.10 8.55
C GLY A 106 -5.88 12.59 7.23
N SER A 107 -4.84 11.90 6.76
CA SER A 107 -4.19 12.29 5.51
C SER A 107 -5.09 11.95 4.33
N SER A 108 -5.35 12.91 3.45
CA SER A 108 -6.13 12.67 2.24
C SER A 108 -5.64 13.52 1.08
N PHE A 109 -5.91 13.06 -0.15
CA PHE A 109 -5.62 13.82 -1.36
C PHE A 109 -6.91 14.41 -1.92
N ASN A 110 -6.99 15.74 -1.95
CA ASN A 110 -8.11 16.46 -2.53
C ASN A 110 -7.81 16.75 -4.00
N GLN A 111 -8.41 15.96 -4.91
CA GLN A 111 -8.31 16.19 -6.35
C GLN A 111 -9.21 17.36 -6.75
N ASN A 112 -8.61 18.47 -7.19
CA ASN A 112 -9.35 19.66 -7.60
C ASN A 112 -8.71 20.30 -8.84
N SER A 113 -9.54 20.67 -9.81
CA SER A 113 -9.13 21.36 -11.04
C SER A 113 -9.37 22.88 -10.98
N LYS A 114 -9.91 23.41 -9.88
CA LYS A 114 -10.19 24.83 -9.68
C LYS A 114 -9.10 25.51 -8.85
N ASN A 115 -8.99 26.83 -9.00
CA ASN A 115 -8.13 27.70 -8.18
C ASN A 115 -6.65 27.26 -8.17
N ALA A 116 -6.12 26.91 -6.99
CA ALA A 116 -4.75 26.47 -6.80
C ALA A 116 -4.51 25.04 -7.32
N GLY A 117 -5.56 24.30 -7.67
CA GLY A 117 -5.50 22.87 -8.01
C GLY A 117 -5.55 21.95 -6.79
N SER A 118 -5.19 20.70 -6.99
CA SER A 118 -5.20 19.65 -5.96
C SER A 118 -4.26 19.92 -4.79
N TYR A 119 -4.53 19.33 -3.63
CA TYR A 119 -3.67 19.45 -2.45
C TYR A 119 -3.80 18.24 -1.53
N PHE A 120 -2.80 18.04 -0.67
CA PHE A 120 -2.86 17.08 0.43
C PHE A 120 -3.39 17.77 1.68
N LEU A 121 -4.22 17.06 2.43
CA LEU A 121 -4.76 17.47 3.71
C LEU A 121 -4.27 16.52 4.82
N GLY A 122 -4.05 17.03 6.02
CA GLY A 122 -3.79 16.24 7.23
C GLY A 122 -2.30 16.13 7.58
N GLY A 123 -1.96 15.17 8.45
CA GLY A 123 -0.56 14.89 8.83
C GLY A 123 0.14 13.94 7.86
N PHE A 124 1.28 13.39 8.29
CA PHE A 124 2.00 12.35 7.52
C PHE A 124 1.73 10.92 7.96
N ALA A 125 1.02 10.72 9.08
CA ALA A 125 0.73 9.40 9.61
C ALA A 125 -0.03 8.50 8.62
N GLN A 126 -0.95 9.03 7.82
CA GLN A 126 -1.73 8.23 6.87
C GLN A 126 -1.35 8.56 5.41
N PHE A 127 -0.13 9.06 5.20
CA PHE A 127 0.22 9.66 3.93
C PHE A 127 0.29 8.65 2.78
N ALA A 128 0.61 7.38 3.06
CA ALA A 128 0.75 6.36 2.02
C ALA A 128 -0.55 6.18 1.18
N PRO A 129 -1.73 5.91 1.77
CA PRO A 129 -3.00 5.90 1.03
C PRO A 129 -3.29 7.19 0.26
N ALA A 130 -3.02 8.36 0.87
CA ALA A 130 -3.24 9.64 0.20
C ALA A 130 -2.32 9.82 -1.02
N ALA A 131 -1.05 9.40 -0.91
CA ALA A 131 -0.10 9.43 -2.00
C ALA A 131 -0.48 8.44 -3.12
N GLY A 132 -0.98 7.25 -2.76
CA GLY A 132 -1.54 6.30 -3.71
C GLY A 132 -2.75 6.88 -4.47
N ALA A 133 -3.65 7.57 -3.76
CA ALA A 133 -4.76 8.28 -4.39
C ALA A 133 -4.28 9.37 -5.36
N ALA A 134 -3.24 10.11 -4.99
CA ALA A 134 -2.64 11.15 -5.83
C ALA A 134 -1.96 10.56 -7.09
N ALA A 135 -1.24 9.45 -6.94
CA ALA A 135 -0.61 8.73 -8.05
C ALA A 135 -1.65 8.17 -9.04
N SER A 136 -2.77 7.65 -8.51
CA SER A 136 -3.85 7.07 -9.32
C SER A 136 -4.54 8.07 -10.26
N VAL A 137 -4.40 9.38 -10.02
CA VAL A 137 -5.02 10.44 -10.85
C VAL A 137 -4.58 10.36 -12.30
N GLY A 138 -3.30 10.05 -12.54
CA GLY A 138 -2.76 9.92 -13.90
C GLY A 138 -3.08 8.60 -14.57
N TRP A 139 -3.66 7.65 -13.83
CA TRP A 139 -3.83 6.28 -14.30
C TRP A 139 -5.22 6.12 -14.90
N LYS A 140 -5.29 5.51 -16.09
CA LYS A 140 -6.56 5.07 -16.70
C LYS A 140 -7.07 3.86 -15.92
N THR A 141 -7.68 4.08 -14.77
CA THR A 141 -8.30 3.04 -13.96
C THR A 141 -9.65 2.68 -14.55
N GLY A 142 -10.03 1.39 -14.56
CA GLY A 142 -11.25 0.94 -15.24
C GLY A 142 -12.57 1.29 -14.54
N GLY A 143 -12.62 2.40 -13.80
CA GLY A 143 -13.85 2.96 -13.24
C GLY A 143 -13.63 3.76 -11.96
N ARG A 144 -14.63 4.58 -11.60
CA ARG A 144 -14.62 5.35 -10.32
C ARG A 144 -14.72 4.45 -9.09
N ALA A 145 -15.30 3.26 -9.24
CA ALA A 145 -15.59 2.32 -8.15
C ALA A 145 -14.33 1.72 -7.50
N GLY A 146 -13.21 1.62 -8.22
CA GLY A 146 -11.98 1.00 -7.72
C GLY A 146 -10.92 1.97 -7.20
N LYS A 147 -11.22 3.27 -7.08
CA LYS A 147 -10.21 4.28 -6.75
C LYS A 147 -9.52 4.02 -5.42
N GLU A 148 -10.30 3.69 -4.39
CA GLU A 148 -9.79 3.41 -3.04
C GLU A 148 -8.90 2.16 -3.01
N SER A 149 -9.32 1.06 -3.63
CA SER A 149 -8.51 -0.16 -3.76
C SER A 149 -7.20 0.10 -4.50
N ILE A 150 -7.24 0.86 -5.61
CA ILE A 150 -6.04 1.19 -6.38
C ILE A 150 -5.10 2.10 -5.58
N ALA A 151 -5.64 3.06 -4.83
CA ALA A 151 -4.85 3.89 -3.94
C ALA A 151 -4.14 3.07 -2.86
N GLN A 152 -4.86 2.12 -2.24
CA GLN A 152 -4.28 1.22 -1.23
C GLN A 152 -3.23 0.29 -1.82
N GLU A 153 -3.42 -0.23 -3.03
CA GLU A 153 -2.42 -1.05 -3.70
C GLU A 153 -1.13 -0.28 -4.02
N ILE A 154 -1.26 0.92 -4.59
CA ILE A 154 -0.09 1.77 -4.88
C ILE A 154 0.64 2.12 -3.56
N ALA A 155 -0.13 2.44 -2.52
CA ALA A 155 0.42 2.69 -1.19
C ALA A 155 1.21 1.46 -0.68
N ALA A 156 0.63 0.27 -0.76
CA ALA A 156 1.25 -0.98 -0.33
C ALA A 156 2.52 -1.31 -1.13
N ILE A 157 2.52 -1.09 -2.45
CA ILE A 157 3.68 -1.30 -3.34
C ILE A 157 4.81 -0.33 -3.00
N ARG A 158 4.50 0.95 -2.84
CA ARG A 158 5.52 1.99 -2.60
C ARG A 158 6.07 1.98 -1.17
N SER A 159 5.34 1.40 -0.22
CA SER A 159 5.77 1.25 1.18
C SER A 159 6.51 -0.07 1.44
N ALA A 160 6.61 -0.94 0.45
CA ALA A 160 7.31 -2.22 0.60
C ALA A 160 8.83 -2.01 0.62
N ALA A 161 9.48 -2.58 1.64
CA ALA A 161 10.93 -2.67 1.73
C ALA A 161 11.43 -3.83 0.85
N TRP A 162 11.33 -3.69 -0.48
CA TRP A 162 11.68 -4.72 -1.45
C TRP A 162 13.12 -5.24 -1.29
N ASP A 163 14.02 -4.38 -0.81
CA ASP A 163 15.42 -4.69 -0.49
C ASP A 163 15.59 -5.72 0.62
N ARG A 164 14.53 -6.02 1.39
CA ARG A 164 14.52 -7.00 2.47
C ARG A 164 13.83 -8.32 2.10
N LEU A 165 13.37 -8.47 0.86
CA LEU A 165 12.79 -9.73 0.38
C LEU A 165 13.91 -10.56 -0.25
N ASP A 166 14.20 -11.73 0.33
CA ASP A 166 15.22 -12.64 -0.20
C ASP A 166 14.59 -13.76 -1.04
N GLU A 167 15.40 -14.47 -1.84
CA GLU A 167 14.94 -15.61 -2.65
C GLU A 167 14.21 -16.66 -1.77
N SER A 168 14.74 -16.91 -0.57
CA SER A 168 14.15 -17.86 0.36
C SER A 168 12.76 -17.44 0.85
N ASP A 169 12.49 -16.14 0.94
CA ASP A 169 11.19 -15.59 1.34
C ASP A 169 10.17 -15.75 0.19
N GLN A 170 10.55 -15.30 -1.00
CA GLN A 170 9.74 -15.47 -2.20
C GLN A 170 9.40 -16.95 -2.43
N ARG A 171 10.39 -17.83 -2.28
CA ARG A 171 10.20 -19.27 -2.38
C ARG A 171 9.29 -19.83 -1.28
N LEU A 172 9.42 -19.36 -0.04
CA LEU A 172 8.55 -19.75 1.07
C LEU A 172 7.09 -19.39 0.77
N ALA A 173 6.82 -18.18 0.27
CA ALA A 173 5.47 -17.77 -0.12
C ALA A 173 4.87 -18.69 -1.19
N SER A 174 5.65 -18.97 -2.24
CA SER A 174 5.21 -19.82 -3.33
C SER A 174 4.98 -21.27 -2.92
N LEU A 175 5.81 -21.82 -2.05
CA LEU A 175 5.63 -23.17 -1.52
C LEU A 175 4.40 -23.27 -0.61
N ARG A 176 4.10 -22.26 0.22
CA ARG A 176 2.85 -22.24 1.01
C ARG A 176 1.62 -22.32 0.12
N ILE A 177 1.57 -21.48 -0.92
CA ILE A 177 0.48 -21.48 -1.89
C ILE A 177 0.38 -22.83 -2.61
N THR A 178 1.51 -23.39 -3.04
CA THR A 178 1.54 -24.65 -3.80
C THR A 178 1.11 -25.84 -2.94
N VAL A 179 1.57 -25.93 -1.68
CA VAL A 179 1.13 -26.97 -0.74
C VAL A 179 -0.36 -26.87 -0.45
N ALA A 180 -0.92 -25.66 -0.32
CA ALA A 180 -2.36 -25.51 -0.15
C ALA A 180 -3.16 -26.02 -1.37
N ARG A 181 -2.66 -25.78 -2.59
CA ARG A 181 -3.26 -26.34 -3.81
C ARG A 181 -3.18 -27.86 -3.82
N GLU A 182 -2.04 -28.45 -3.44
CA GLU A 182 -1.91 -29.90 -3.28
C GLU A 182 -2.88 -30.43 -2.21
N TRP A 183 -2.99 -29.77 -1.06
CA TRP A 183 -3.89 -30.19 0.01
C TRP A 183 -5.35 -30.22 -0.44
N ILE A 184 -5.80 -29.19 -1.16
CA ILE A 184 -7.13 -29.15 -1.77
C ILE A 184 -7.32 -30.34 -2.73
N TYR A 185 -6.35 -30.62 -3.59
CA TYR A 185 -6.42 -31.72 -4.54
C TYR A 185 -6.44 -33.09 -3.85
N MET A 186 -5.53 -33.32 -2.90
CA MET A 186 -5.40 -34.58 -2.16
C MET A 186 -6.64 -34.89 -1.31
N SER A 187 -7.33 -33.85 -0.84
CA SER A 187 -8.60 -33.97 -0.10
C SER A 187 -9.71 -34.68 -0.89
N ALA A 188 -9.65 -34.74 -2.23
CA ALA A 188 -10.61 -35.51 -3.03
C ALA A 188 -10.44 -37.04 -2.91
N SER A 189 -9.33 -37.51 -2.34
CA SER A 189 -8.99 -38.93 -2.23
C SER A 189 -8.57 -39.36 -0.82
N GLN A 190 -8.20 -38.41 0.04
CA GLN A 190 -7.73 -38.66 1.40
C GLN A 190 -8.71 -38.04 2.42
N GLY A 191 -9.45 -38.89 3.13
CA GLY A 191 -10.47 -38.43 4.09
C GLY A 191 -9.91 -37.64 5.27
N GLU A 192 -8.68 -37.95 5.71
CA GLU A 192 -7.98 -37.17 6.74
C GLU A 192 -7.64 -35.76 6.24
N ALA A 193 -7.09 -35.66 5.03
CA ALA A 193 -6.78 -34.37 4.40
C ALA A 193 -8.05 -33.51 4.24
N PHE A 194 -9.16 -34.11 3.78
CA PHE A 194 -10.45 -33.43 3.62
C PHE A 194 -11.02 -32.89 4.93
N ARG A 195 -11.02 -33.72 5.99
CA ARG A 195 -11.53 -33.29 7.31
C ARG A 195 -10.71 -32.13 7.85
N ALA A 196 -9.39 -32.25 7.80
CA ALA A 196 -8.47 -31.22 8.26
C ALA A 196 -8.64 -29.91 7.46
N LEU A 197 -8.79 -30.00 6.14
CA LEU A 197 -9.05 -28.83 5.29
C LEU A 197 -10.37 -28.16 5.66
N GLY A 198 -11.41 -28.95 5.94
CA GLY A 198 -12.70 -28.45 6.42
C GLY A 198 -12.59 -27.67 7.73
N GLU A 199 -11.76 -28.10 8.66
CA GLU A 199 -11.50 -27.38 9.91
C GLU A 199 -10.69 -26.10 9.66
N ASP A 200 -9.62 -26.18 8.88
CA ASP A 200 -8.65 -25.09 8.72
C ASP A 200 -9.08 -23.99 7.76
N THR A 201 -10.13 -24.24 6.97
CA THR A 201 -10.82 -23.22 6.16
C THR A 201 -11.77 -22.34 7.00
N MET A 202 -12.07 -22.71 8.24
CA MET A 202 -12.91 -21.91 9.13
C MET A 202 -12.22 -20.58 9.47
N GLY A 203 -12.92 -19.47 9.25
CA GLY A 203 -12.39 -18.12 9.48
C GLY A 203 -11.43 -17.62 8.39
N VAL A 204 -10.95 -18.50 7.50
CA VAL A 204 -10.20 -18.13 6.29
C VAL A 204 -11.18 -17.81 5.15
N LEU A 205 -12.17 -18.69 4.97
CA LEU A 205 -13.21 -18.54 3.95
C LEU A 205 -14.54 -18.16 4.61
N SER A 206 -15.35 -17.38 3.90
CA SER A 206 -16.75 -17.18 4.24
C SER A 206 -17.53 -18.50 4.15
N LEU A 207 -18.66 -18.59 4.85
CA LEU A 207 -19.46 -19.81 4.90
C LEU A 207 -19.87 -20.31 3.50
N SER A 208 -20.21 -19.40 2.59
CA SER A 208 -20.56 -19.72 1.20
C SER A 208 -19.37 -20.29 0.44
N ARG A 209 -18.23 -19.60 0.42
CA ARG A 209 -17.00 -20.05 -0.27
C ARG A 209 -16.48 -21.36 0.31
N ARG A 210 -16.58 -21.55 1.62
CA ARG A 210 -16.23 -22.82 2.27
C ARG A 210 -17.14 -23.96 1.81
N ALA A 211 -18.45 -23.72 1.72
CA ALA A 211 -19.38 -24.73 1.19
C ALA A 211 -19.09 -25.04 -0.28
N ASP A 212 -18.78 -24.02 -1.10
CA ASP A 212 -18.38 -24.20 -2.50
C ASP A 212 -17.10 -25.04 -2.63
N LEU A 213 -16.09 -24.78 -1.80
CA LEU A 213 -14.85 -25.53 -1.75
C LEU A 213 -15.10 -27.01 -1.42
N LEU A 214 -15.73 -27.28 -0.28
CA LEU A 214 -15.87 -28.64 0.25
C LEU A 214 -16.79 -29.50 -0.62
N ASN A 215 -17.96 -28.97 -1.00
CA ASN A 215 -18.87 -29.68 -1.90
C ASN A 215 -18.24 -29.86 -3.28
N GLY A 216 -17.50 -28.85 -3.77
CA GLY A 216 -16.79 -28.90 -5.05
C GLY A 216 -15.74 -30.00 -5.08
N ILE A 217 -15.00 -30.21 -3.99
CA ILE A 217 -14.04 -31.31 -3.86
C ILE A 217 -14.75 -32.67 -3.89
N GLU A 218 -15.86 -32.84 -3.15
CA GLU A 218 -16.60 -34.11 -3.08
C GLU A 218 -17.14 -34.54 -4.45
N ILE A 219 -17.69 -33.60 -5.22
CA ILE A 219 -18.23 -33.87 -6.57
C ILE A 219 -17.19 -33.69 -7.69
N ARG A 220 -15.96 -33.32 -7.35
CA ARG A 220 -14.85 -33.04 -8.28
C ARG A 220 -15.13 -31.93 -9.29
N ASP A 221 -15.91 -30.93 -8.89
CA ASP A 221 -16.09 -29.69 -9.64
C ASP A 221 -14.93 -28.74 -9.37
N TRP A 222 -13.81 -28.98 -10.08
CA TRP A 222 -12.59 -28.20 -9.90
C TRP A 222 -12.76 -26.72 -10.24
N LYS A 223 -13.68 -26.38 -11.13
CA LYS A 223 -13.95 -24.98 -11.46
C LYS A 223 -14.49 -24.26 -10.23
N ARG A 224 -15.54 -24.81 -9.61
CA ARG A 224 -16.11 -24.27 -8.37
C ARG A 224 -15.10 -24.22 -7.23
N VAL A 225 -14.26 -25.25 -7.10
CA VAL A 225 -13.17 -25.29 -6.11
C VAL A 225 -12.22 -24.10 -6.27
N TRP A 226 -11.71 -23.85 -7.47
CA TRP A 226 -10.74 -22.78 -7.68
C TRP A 226 -11.37 -21.39 -7.69
N GLU A 227 -12.64 -21.25 -8.05
CA GLU A 227 -13.41 -20.01 -7.88
C GLU A 227 -13.70 -19.69 -6.40
N SER A 228 -13.62 -20.70 -5.51
CA SER A 228 -13.91 -20.54 -4.09
C SER A 228 -12.73 -20.09 -3.23
N VAL A 229 -11.49 -20.05 -3.76
CA VAL A 229 -10.26 -19.70 -3.03
C VAL A 229 -9.48 -18.58 -3.72
N THR A 230 -8.85 -17.67 -2.98
CA THR A 230 -7.91 -16.67 -3.51
C THR A 230 -6.47 -17.04 -3.15
N LEU A 231 -5.49 -16.36 -3.77
CA LEU A 231 -4.08 -16.59 -3.49
C LEU A 231 -3.69 -16.36 -2.01
N PRO A 232 -4.16 -15.30 -1.33
CA PRO A 232 -3.99 -15.14 0.12
C PRO A 232 -4.61 -16.27 0.94
N ASP A 233 -5.79 -16.77 0.55
CA ASP A 233 -6.41 -17.91 1.24
C ASP A 233 -5.50 -19.14 1.15
N LEU A 234 -4.95 -19.41 -0.04
CA LEU A 234 -3.99 -20.49 -0.26
C LEU A 234 -2.69 -20.29 0.55
N PHE A 235 -2.18 -19.07 0.60
CA PHE A 235 -1.01 -18.75 1.43
C PHE A 235 -1.24 -19.08 2.92
N LEU A 236 -2.40 -18.66 3.46
CA LEU A 236 -2.77 -18.93 4.84
C LEU A 236 -2.98 -20.43 5.10
N LEU A 237 -3.66 -21.14 4.18
CA LEU A 237 -3.84 -22.59 4.27
C LEU A 237 -2.50 -23.34 4.25
N GLY A 238 -1.52 -22.88 3.46
CA GLY A 238 -0.18 -23.45 3.45
C GLY A 238 0.56 -23.30 4.79
N GLY A 239 0.38 -22.17 5.47
CA GLY A 239 0.85 -21.98 6.85
C GLY A 239 0.16 -22.93 7.83
N LYS A 240 -1.16 -23.01 7.78
CA LYS A 240 -1.95 -23.93 8.62
C LYS A 240 -1.57 -25.40 8.41
N TYR A 241 -1.27 -25.80 7.18
CA TYR A 241 -0.77 -27.14 6.88
C TYR A 241 0.52 -27.48 7.66
N LEU A 242 1.49 -26.56 7.68
CA LEU A 242 2.75 -26.73 8.42
C LEU A 242 2.52 -26.82 9.92
N ASP A 243 1.62 -26.00 10.45
CA ASP A 243 1.32 -25.98 11.88
C ASP A 243 0.65 -27.30 12.32
N ARG A 244 -0.31 -27.77 11.51
CA ARG A 244 -1.13 -28.97 11.78
C ARG A 244 -0.35 -30.26 11.60
N PHE A 245 0.30 -30.45 10.46
CA PHE A 245 0.92 -31.72 10.10
C PHE A 245 2.41 -31.68 10.43
N LYS A 246 2.82 -32.42 11.48
CA LYS A 246 4.25 -32.57 11.82
C LYS A 246 5.01 -33.48 10.84
N THR A 247 4.28 -34.37 10.17
CA THR A 247 4.76 -35.24 9.10
C THR A 247 3.83 -35.10 7.91
N ASP A 248 4.35 -35.17 6.69
CA ASP A 248 3.53 -35.02 5.48
C ASP A 248 2.55 -36.18 5.32
N LEU A 249 1.30 -35.85 5.02
CA LEU A 249 0.25 -36.84 4.73
C LEU A 249 0.46 -37.56 3.39
N TRP A 250 1.22 -36.96 2.48
CA TRP A 250 1.58 -37.52 1.19
C TRP A 250 3.03 -37.18 0.86
N ASN A 251 3.66 -38.01 0.03
CA ASN A 251 5.01 -37.74 -0.42
C ASN A 251 4.97 -36.77 -1.61
N SER A 252 5.40 -35.52 -1.39
CA SER A 252 5.53 -34.51 -2.45
C SER A 252 6.88 -33.79 -2.35
N PRO A 253 7.56 -33.51 -3.47
CA PRO A 253 8.72 -32.61 -3.48
C PRO A 253 8.40 -31.23 -2.91
N VAL A 254 7.16 -30.76 -3.03
CA VAL A 254 6.73 -29.44 -2.56
C VAL A 254 6.66 -29.41 -1.03
N THR A 255 6.09 -30.43 -0.39
CA THR A 255 6.02 -30.49 1.07
C THR A 255 7.40 -30.62 1.70
N ILE A 256 8.28 -31.42 1.10
CA ILE A 256 9.69 -31.56 1.51
C ILE A 256 10.41 -30.21 1.42
N ALA A 257 10.30 -29.52 0.27
CA ALA A 257 10.92 -28.21 0.08
C ALA A 257 10.37 -27.15 1.04
N LEU A 258 9.04 -27.13 1.24
CA LEU A 258 8.40 -26.20 2.17
C LEU A 258 8.93 -26.37 3.59
N ARG A 259 9.04 -27.61 4.07
CA ARG A 259 9.59 -27.88 5.42
C ARG A 259 11.06 -27.50 5.53
N SER A 260 11.85 -27.79 4.50
CA SER A 260 13.27 -27.42 4.49
C SER A 260 13.47 -25.92 4.60
N ILE A 261 12.69 -25.12 3.88
CA ILE A 261 12.80 -23.65 3.92
C ILE A 261 12.20 -23.10 5.22
N ALA A 262 11.03 -23.59 5.63
CA ALA A 262 10.37 -23.15 6.86
C ALA A 262 11.20 -23.44 8.13
N ALA A 263 12.13 -24.41 8.09
CA ALA A 263 13.03 -24.71 9.21
C ALA A 263 14.07 -23.60 9.47
N VAL A 264 14.39 -22.79 8.45
CA VAL A 264 15.40 -21.71 8.54
C VAL A 264 14.81 -20.32 8.25
N ASN A 265 13.54 -20.25 7.85
CA ASN A 265 12.82 -19.03 7.53
C ASN A 265 11.46 -19.03 8.24
N ASP A 266 11.33 -18.16 9.25
CA ASP A 266 10.09 -18.00 10.03
C ASP A 266 8.97 -17.27 9.27
N GLY A 267 9.27 -16.74 8.08
CA GLY A 267 8.34 -16.00 7.24
C GLY A 267 8.05 -14.58 7.73
N SER A 268 8.78 -14.06 8.72
CA SER A 268 8.57 -12.71 9.27
C SER A 268 8.75 -11.60 8.23
N ARG A 269 9.63 -11.81 7.24
CA ARG A 269 9.84 -10.87 6.12
C ARG A 269 8.72 -10.89 5.08
N LEU A 270 7.88 -11.93 5.07
CA LEU A 270 6.73 -12.02 4.15
C LEU A 270 5.67 -10.95 4.40
N ASN A 271 5.71 -10.28 5.56
CA ASN A 271 4.89 -9.12 5.85
C ASN A 271 4.97 -8.03 4.75
N ILE A 272 6.12 -7.91 4.10
CA ILE A 272 6.35 -6.96 3.01
C ILE A 272 5.40 -7.18 1.83
N LEU A 273 4.90 -8.41 1.64
CA LEU A 273 4.00 -8.78 0.54
C LEU A 273 2.52 -8.47 0.84
N GLY A 274 2.19 -8.06 2.06
CA GLY A 274 0.80 -7.77 2.47
C GLY A 274 0.38 -6.30 2.27
N PRO A 275 -0.89 -5.99 2.60
CA PRO A 275 -1.42 -4.63 2.56
C PRO A 275 -0.88 -3.75 3.69
N ILE A 276 -1.25 -2.47 3.70
CA ILE A 276 -1.05 -1.57 4.86
C ILE A 276 -2.36 -1.53 5.66
N PRO A 277 -2.46 -2.24 6.80
CA PRO A 277 -3.72 -2.34 7.55
C PRO A 277 -3.85 -1.16 8.53
N TYR A 278 -4.01 0.05 8.01
CA TYR A 278 -4.13 1.26 8.81
C TYR A 278 -5.50 1.36 9.49
N HIS A 279 -6.58 1.25 8.72
CA HIS A 279 -7.95 1.29 9.20
C HIS A 279 -8.27 0.04 10.03
N SER A 280 -7.73 -1.11 9.62
CA SER A 280 -7.97 -2.39 10.28
C SER A 280 -7.14 -2.59 11.56
N LEU A 281 -5.85 -2.19 11.58
CA LEU A 281 -4.90 -2.49 12.68
C LEU A 281 -4.10 -1.29 13.19
N GLY A 282 -4.27 -0.09 12.62
CA GLY A 282 -3.48 1.09 12.97
C GLY A 282 -2.02 1.04 12.51
N CYS A 283 -1.66 0.14 11.60
CA CYS A 283 -0.28 -0.01 11.12
C CYS A 283 -0.05 0.73 9.80
N GLN A 284 1.11 1.37 9.67
CA GLN A 284 1.53 2.11 8.46
C GLN A 284 2.52 1.32 7.59
N HIS A 285 2.85 0.10 7.99
CA HIS A 285 3.77 -0.77 7.26
C HIS A 285 3.00 -1.91 6.62
N PRO A 286 3.50 -2.44 5.48
CA PRO A 286 3.00 -3.68 4.94
C PRO A 286 2.99 -4.83 5.95
N HIS A 287 1.86 -5.49 6.09
CA HIS A 287 1.71 -6.68 6.91
C HIS A 287 0.85 -7.72 6.21
N LEU A 288 1.39 -8.93 6.07
CA LEU A 288 0.68 -10.06 5.50
C LEU A 288 0.06 -10.84 6.65
N VAL A 289 -1.19 -10.51 6.97
CA VAL A 289 -1.92 -11.03 8.12
C VAL A 289 -2.98 -12.04 7.72
N ALA A 290 -3.40 -12.85 8.68
CA ALA A 290 -4.60 -13.67 8.57
C ALA A 290 -5.83 -12.79 8.80
N ASP A 291 -6.33 -12.16 7.74
CA ASP A 291 -7.54 -11.34 7.79
C ASP A 291 -8.83 -12.17 7.70
N ALA A 292 -9.93 -11.55 8.10
CA ALA A 292 -11.26 -12.10 7.85
C ALA A 292 -11.54 -12.25 6.33
N PRO A 293 -12.55 -13.04 5.95
CA PRO A 293 -12.95 -13.17 4.55
C PRO A 293 -13.42 -11.83 3.96
N TYR A 294 -13.16 -11.59 2.67
CA TYR A 294 -13.60 -10.36 1.97
C TYR A 294 -15.09 -10.06 2.15
N GLU A 295 -15.94 -11.09 2.21
CA GLU A 295 -17.37 -10.94 2.43
C GLU A 295 -17.72 -10.23 3.75
N GLU A 296 -16.95 -10.42 4.81
CA GLU A 296 -17.20 -9.74 6.09
C GLU A 296 -17.01 -8.23 5.97
N TYR A 297 -15.99 -7.78 5.24
CA TYR A 297 -15.73 -6.36 4.99
C TYR A 297 -16.78 -5.76 4.04
N ALA A 298 -17.14 -6.49 2.97
CA ALA A 298 -18.13 -6.05 2.00
C ALA A 298 -19.54 -5.89 2.61
N LEU A 299 -19.91 -6.78 3.53
CA LEU A 299 -21.20 -6.75 4.22
C LEU A 299 -21.31 -5.57 5.19
N ARG A 300 -20.25 -5.27 5.93
CA ARG A 300 -20.26 -4.22 6.97
C ARG A 300 -20.09 -2.79 6.42
N MET A 301 -19.99 -2.63 5.09
CA MET A 301 -19.81 -1.33 4.42
C MET A 301 -18.56 -0.59 4.88
N PHE A 302 -17.45 -1.32 4.95
CA PHE A 302 -16.12 -0.82 5.30
C PHE A 302 -15.25 -0.69 4.03
N PRO A 303 -15.44 0.37 3.21
CA PRO A 303 -14.77 0.47 1.91
C PRO A 303 -13.25 0.65 2.05
N GLU A 304 -12.78 1.32 3.11
CA GLU A 304 -11.36 1.54 3.36
C GLU A 304 -10.68 0.24 3.78
N GLU A 305 -11.28 -0.49 4.71
CA GLU A 305 -10.79 -1.78 5.20
C GLU A 305 -10.90 -2.87 4.13
N LEU A 306 -11.92 -2.83 3.27
CA LEU A 306 -11.98 -3.73 2.12
C LEU A 306 -10.89 -3.39 1.10
N ALA A 307 -10.64 -2.10 0.84
CA ALA A 307 -9.54 -1.68 -0.01
C ALA A 307 -8.18 -2.15 0.53
N GLU A 308 -7.94 -2.01 1.85
CA GLU A 308 -6.77 -2.58 2.53
C GLU A 308 -6.72 -4.10 2.37
N ARG A 309 -7.78 -4.81 2.72
CA ARG A 309 -7.86 -6.27 2.60
C ARG A 309 -7.57 -6.75 1.19
N SER A 310 -7.95 -5.97 0.18
CA SER A 310 -7.78 -6.28 -1.23
C SER A 310 -6.42 -5.86 -1.80
N ALA A 311 -5.58 -5.15 -1.02
CA ALA A 311 -4.30 -4.62 -1.44
C ALA A 311 -3.16 -5.66 -1.40
N GLU A 312 -3.27 -6.67 -2.27
CA GLU A 312 -2.53 -7.93 -2.19
C GLU A 312 -1.70 -8.23 -3.44
N PHE A 313 -1.65 -7.30 -4.39
CA PHE A 313 -0.96 -7.47 -5.68
C PHE A 313 0.49 -7.97 -5.52
N LYS A 314 1.20 -7.53 -4.48
CA LYS A 314 2.58 -7.97 -4.20
C LYS A 314 2.71 -9.47 -3.98
N LEU A 315 1.75 -10.10 -3.31
CA LEU A 315 1.74 -11.55 -3.10
C LEU A 315 1.54 -12.29 -4.44
N PHE A 316 0.65 -11.78 -5.30
CA PHE A 316 0.46 -12.31 -6.66
C PHE A 316 1.74 -12.21 -7.49
N LEU A 317 2.37 -11.04 -7.46
CA LEU A 317 3.61 -10.81 -8.18
C LEU A 317 4.73 -11.73 -7.69
N ALA A 318 4.93 -11.86 -6.38
CA ALA A 318 5.97 -12.73 -5.82
C ALA A 318 5.75 -14.21 -6.18
N PHE A 319 4.50 -14.66 -6.15
CA PHE A 319 4.14 -16.03 -6.54
C PHE A 319 4.45 -16.33 -8.01
N GLU A 320 3.98 -15.48 -8.92
CA GLU A 320 4.19 -15.66 -10.36
C GLU A 320 5.68 -15.49 -10.73
N ALA A 321 6.37 -14.55 -10.09
CA ALA A 321 7.81 -14.32 -10.29
C ALA A 321 8.68 -15.50 -9.84
N ASP A 322 8.36 -16.18 -8.73
CA ASP A 322 9.09 -17.37 -8.27
C ASP A 322 9.04 -18.48 -9.33
N SER A 323 7.88 -18.67 -9.97
CA SER A 323 7.70 -19.68 -11.02
C SER A 323 8.57 -19.42 -12.26
N LEU A 324 9.02 -18.18 -12.43
CA LEU A 324 9.87 -17.72 -13.52
C LEU A 324 11.36 -17.63 -13.14
N GLY A 325 11.70 -17.85 -11.86
CA GLY A 325 13.07 -17.64 -11.35
C GLY A 325 13.48 -16.18 -11.38
N VAL A 326 12.54 -15.24 -11.19
CA VAL A 326 12.85 -13.81 -11.10
C VAL A 326 13.33 -13.49 -9.70
N GLU A 327 14.49 -12.85 -9.63
CA GLU A 327 15.10 -12.39 -8.37
C GLU A 327 14.20 -11.37 -7.65
N PRO A 328 14.08 -11.45 -6.30
CA PRO A 328 13.26 -10.52 -5.51
C PRO A 328 13.62 -9.05 -5.74
N SER A 329 14.89 -8.74 -5.94
CA SER A 329 15.37 -7.37 -6.15
C SER A 329 14.81 -6.75 -7.43
N ALA A 330 14.46 -7.56 -8.44
CA ALA A 330 13.88 -7.07 -9.68
C ALA A 330 12.38 -6.72 -9.52
N LEU A 331 11.72 -7.20 -8.45
CA LEU A 331 10.30 -6.98 -8.23
C LEU A 331 9.99 -5.50 -7.95
N SER A 332 10.89 -4.76 -7.29
CA SER A 332 10.70 -3.33 -7.01
C SER A 332 10.53 -2.51 -8.28
N ASP A 333 11.22 -2.91 -9.35
CA ASP A 333 11.32 -2.15 -10.59
C ASP A 333 10.09 -2.38 -11.48
N ILE A 334 9.50 -3.58 -11.41
CA ILE A 334 8.36 -3.97 -12.25
C ILE A 334 7.00 -3.87 -11.55
N ALA A 335 6.95 -3.85 -10.21
CA ALA A 335 5.70 -3.97 -9.45
C ALA A 335 4.68 -2.90 -9.81
N GLU A 336 5.08 -1.62 -9.81
CA GLU A 336 4.16 -0.51 -10.10
C GLU A 336 3.67 -0.53 -11.55
N THR A 337 4.55 -0.88 -12.50
CA THR A 337 4.22 -1.03 -13.92
C THR A 337 3.19 -2.12 -14.15
N LEU A 338 3.40 -3.30 -13.56
CA LEU A 338 2.48 -4.42 -13.67
C LEU A 338 1.15 -4.16 -12.94
N ALA A 339 1.19 -3.50 -11.78
CA ALA A 339 -0.02 -3.08 -11.08
C ALA A 339 -0.85 -2.10 -11.94
N SER A 340 -0.21 -1.09 -12.53
CA SER A 340 -0.87 -0.15 -13.46
C SER A 340 -1.53 -0.88 -14.63
N ARG A 341 -0.88 -1.92 -15.17
CA ARG A 341 -1.46 -2.77 -16.21
C ARG A 341 -2.70 -3.53 -15.72
N ALA A 342 -2.62 -4.17 -14.54
CA ALA A 342 -3.76 -4.87 -13.95
C ALA A 342 -4.96 -3.93 -13.77
N PHE A 343 -4.74 -2.74 -13.18
CA PHE A 343 -5.82 -1.78 -12.90
C PHE A 343 -6.50 -1.21 -14.15
N ARG A 344 -5.81 -1.17 -15.30
CA ARG A 344 -6.42 -0.79 -16.59
C ARG A 344 -7.42 -1.81 -17.09
N SER A 345 -7.21 -3.09 -16.77
CA SER A 345 -8.12 -4.18 -17.17
C SER A 345 -9.29 -4.41 -16.21
N ILE A 346 -9.20 -3.92 -14.97
CA ILE A 346 -10.21 -4.14 -13.94
C ILE A 346 -11.45 -3.29 -14.19
N GLN A 347 -12.62 -3.92 -14.26
CA GLN A 347 -13.93 -3.25 -14.34
C GLN A 347 -14.73 -3.58 -13.09
N MET A 348 -14.60 -2.77 -12.04
CA MET A 348 -15.37 -2.96 -10.80
C MET A 348 -16.77 -2.39 -10.95
N THR A 349 -17.77 -3.19 -10.59
CA THR A 349 -19.19 -2.79 -10.59
C THR A 349 -19.50 -1.78 -9.49
N ASP A 350 -18.92 -1.96 -8.30
CA ASP A 350 -18.93 -1.03 -7.19
C ASP A 350 -17.66 -1.19 -6.32
N SER A 351 -17.51 -0.37 -5.27
CA SER A 351 -16.33 -0.40 -4.39
C SER A 351 -16.19 -1.69 -3.57
N LYS A 352 -17.16 -2.58 -3.61
CA LYS A 352 -17.17 -3.88 -2.94
C LYS A 352 -16.81 -5.04 -3.87
N ASP A 353 -16.62 -4.78 -5.16
CA ASP A 353 -16.31 -5.77 -6.18
C ASP A 353 -14.84 -6.22 -6.14
N TRP A 354 -14.43 -6.77 -5.00
CA TRP A 354 -13.09 -7.31 -4.78
C TRP A 354 -12.78 -8.49 -5.73
N ARG A 355 -13.80 -9.21 -6.21
CA ARG A 355 -13.64 -10.31 -7.16
C ARG A 355 -13.07 -9.83 -8.49
N SER A 356 -13.60 -8.74 -9.03
CA SER A 356 -13.05 -8.11 -10.24
C SER A 356 -11.61 -7.64 -10.04
N LEU A 357 -11.27 -7.15 -8.84
CA LEU A 357 -9.91 -6.73 -8.51
C LEU A 357 -8.94 -7.93 -8.50
N VAL A 358 -9.26 -8.97 -7.74
CA VAL A 358 -8.46 -10.20 -7.64
C VAL A 358 -8.30 -10.89 -9.01
N ALA A 359 -9.38 -10.92 -9.82
CA ALA A 359 -9.32 -11.44 -11.18
C ALA A 359 -8.37 -10.62 -12.08
N GLY A 360 -8.32 -9.30 -11.90
CA GLY A 360 -7.37 -8.43 -12.58
C GLY A 360 -5.91 -8.75 -12.25
N PHE A 361 -5.62 -9.09 -10.99
CA PHE A 361 -4.27 -9.47 -10.56
C PHE A 361 -3.84 -10.80 -11.16
N ALA A 362 -4.74 -11.79 -11.11
CA ALA A 362 -4.53 -13.08 -11.76
C ALA A 362 -4.43 -12.98 -13.30
N GLY A 363 -4.85 -11.86 -13.89
CA GLY A 363 -4.69 -11.57 -15.31
C GLY A 363 -3.27 -11.18 -15.73
N ILE A 364 -2.35 -10.91 -14.78
CA ILE A 364 -0.94 -10.69 -15.09
C ILE A 364 -0.29 -12.02 -15.41
N THR A 365 0.24 -12.13 -16.63
CA THR A 365 0.80 -13.39 -17.15
C THR A 365 2.32 -13.42 -17.01
N PRO A 366 2.93 -14.63 -17.09
CA PRO A 366 4.39 -14.76 -17.15
C PRO A 366 5.05 -13.97 -18.29
N LYS A 367 4.33 -13.78 -19.40
CA LYS A 367 4.78 -12.95 -20.53
C LYS A 367 4.88 -11.47 -20.14
N ASP A 368 3.94 -10.99 -19.34
CA ASP A 368 3.92 -9.59 -18.91
C ASP A 368 5.07 -9.29 -17.96
N ILE A 369 5.40 -10.23 -17.06
CA ILE A 369 6.56 -10.13 -16.17
C ILE A 369 7.85 -10.04 -16.99
N ARG A 370 8.06 -10.96 -17.95
CA ARG A 370 9.25 -10.92 -18.82
C ARG A 370 9.35 -9.62 -19.61
N GLN A 371 8.25 -9.15 -20.17
CA GLN A 371 8.21 -7.88 -20.90
C GLN A 371 8.53 -6.68 -20.00
N ALA A 372 8.14 -6.72 -18.72
CA ALA A 372 8.44 -5.64 -17.78
C ALA A 372 9.93 -5.63 -17.36
N LEU A 373 10.59 -6.79 -17.34
CA LEU A 373 12.02 -6.91 -17.04
C LEU A 373 12.94 -6.45 -18.17
N GLU A 374 12.42 -6.34 -19.40
CA GLU A 374 13.17 -5.90 -20.59
C GLU A 374 13.15 -4.36 -20.80
N GLN A 375 12.37 -3.63 -20.01
CA GLN A 375 12.20 -2.17 -20.07
C GLN A 375 13.16 -1.47 -19.13
#